data_AF-A0A945QDU8-F1
#
_entry.id   AF-A0A945QDU8-F1
#
_cell.length_a   1.000
_cell.length_b   1.000
_cell.length_c   1.000
_cell.angle_alpha   90.00
_cell.angle_beta   90.00
_cell.angle_gamma   90.00
#
_symmetry.space_group_name_H-M   'P 1'
#
loop_
_entity.id
_entity.type
_entity.pdbx_description
1 polymer ?
#
loop_
_entity_poly.entity_id
_entity_poly.type
_entity_poly.pdbx_seq_one_letter_code
_entity_poly.pdbx_strand_id
1 'polypeptide(L)'
;MAYRWRPLFLLPLLLTTSPVFATDPTSWMLMERHGACIPLEKAAERLPALREADGPEAFAENLRREGVAVTVRPLDTGRARAVEVTAQDKGLAMIFVEPALCNK
;
A
#
# COMPACT_ATOMS: atom_id res chain seq x y z
N MET A 1 29.66 27.90 57.88
CA MET A 1 28.71 26.80 58.14
C MET A 1 27.37 27.18 57.51
N ALA A 2 27.01 26.55 56.40
CA ALA A 2 25.74 26.79 55.70
C ALA A 2 25.42 25.59 54.79
N TYR A 3 24.26 24.96 55.05
CA TYR A 3 23.36 24.14 54.20
C TYR A 3 24.00 23.09 53.26
N ARG A 4 23.93 21.77 53.54
CA ARG A 4 22.80 20.84 53.26
C ARG A 4 22.27 21.05 51.83
N TRP A 5 22.25 20.01 50.99
CA TRP A 5 21.05 19.49 50.30
C TRP A 5 21.39 18.26 49.41
N ARG A 6 20.74 17.16 49.81
CA ARG A 6 20.32 15.93 49.12
C ARG A 6 21.00 15.43 47.82
N PRO A 7 21.31 14.11 47.77
CA PRO A 7 21.62 13.39 46.54
C PRO A 7 20.32 13.07 45.79
N LEU A 8 20.22 13.40 44.51
CA LEU A 8 19.17 12.86 43.64
C LEU A 8 19.80 11.80 42.74
N PHE A 9 19.60 10.56 43.18
CA PHE A 9 19.71 9.34 42.40
C PHE A 9 18.83 9.40 41.13
N LEU A 10 19.25 8.61 40.12
CA LEU A 10 18.50 8.00 39.00
C LEU A 10 18.76 8.50 37.56
N LEU A 11 19.85 7.99 37.00
CA LEU A 11 19.91 7.44 35.62
C LEU A 11 18.89 6.28 35.46
N PRO A 12 18.60 5.76 34.25
CA PRO A 12 18.31 6.39 32.95
C PRO A 12 17.02 5.79 32.34
N LEU A 13 16.09 6.59 31.80
CA LEU A 13 14.93 6.01 31.10
C LEU A 13 15.37 5.59 29.68
N LEU A 14 15.62 4.29 29.50
CA LEU A 14 15.76 3.65 28.18
C LEU A 14 14.48 3.90 27.37
N LEU A 15 14.56 4.76 26.35
CA LEU A 15 13.56 4.77 25.28
C LEU A 15 13.80 3.55 24.41
N THR A 16 13.17 2.43 24.75
CA THR A 16 12.98 1.32 23.84
C THR A 16 11.99 1.77 22.77
N THR A 17 12.49 2.23 21.62
CA THR A 17 11.72 2.34 20.39
C THR A 17 11.25 0.93 20.00
N SER A 18 10.04 0.56 20.40
CA SER A 18 9.40 -0.66 19.92
C SER A 18 9.25 -0.55 18.40
N PRO A 19 9.61 -1.58 17.62
CA PRO A 19 9.23 -1.62 16.21
C PRO A 19 7.70 -1.66 16.17
N VAL A 20 7.11 -0.61 15.59
CA VAL A 20 5.72 -0.65 15.17
C VAL A 20 5.64 -1.78 14.16
N PHE A 21 5.07 -2.91 14.56
CA PHE A 21 4.66 -3.95 13.63
C PHE A 21 3.74 -3.29 12.62
N ALA A 22 4.28 -3.05 11.41
CA ALA A 22 3.51 -2.63 10.28
C ALA A 22 2.35 -3.62 10.14
N THR A 23 1.14 -3.13 10.37
CA THR A 23 -0.07 -3.86 10.01
C THR A 23 0.08 -4.24 8.55
N ASP A 24 -0.01 -5.53 8.25
CA ASP A 24 0.13 -6.10 6.91
C ASP A 24 -0.52 -5.15 5.88
N PRO A 25 0.23 -4.63 4.89
CA PRO A 25 -0.37 -3.83 3.85
C PRO A 25 -1.48 -4.68 3.24
N THR A 26 -2.70 -4.14 3.24
CA THR A 26 -3.89 -4.87 2.80
C THR A 26 -3.58 -5.46 1.42
N SER A 27 -3.53 -6.79 1.33
CA SER A 27 -2.94 -7.47 0.17
C SER A 27 -3.82 -7.25 -1.06
N TRP A 28 -3.50 -6.23 -1.85
CA TRP A 28 -4.24 -5.92 -3.05
C TRP A 28 -4.15 -7.07 -4.05
N MET A 29 -5.23 -7.26 -4.80
CA MET A 29 -5.28 -8.20 -5.92
C MET A 29 -5.66 -7.43 -7.19
N LEU A 30 -5.29 -7.96 -8.34
CA LEU A 30 -5.75 -7.44 -9.63
C LEU A 30 -6.91 -8.27 -10.13
N MET A 31 -8.03 -7.60 -10.42
CA MET A 31 -9.16 -8.21 -11.08
C MET A 31 -8.96 -8.17 -12.60
N GLU A 32 -8.88 -9.35 -13.21
CA GLU A 32 -8.84 -9.53 -14.65
C GLU A 32 -10.23 -9.26 -15.27
N ARG A 33 -10.27 -9.01 -16.58
CA ARG A 33 -11.51 -8.72 -17.34
C ARG A 33 -12.63 -9.74 -17.13
N HIS A 34 -12.27 -11.00 -16.88
CA HIS A 34 -13.23 -12.09 -16.69
C HIS A 34 -13.68 -12.26 -15.21
N GLY A 35 -13.32 -11.33 -14.33
CA GLY A 35 -13.68 -11.36 -12.91
C GLY A 35 -12.81 -12.30 -12.08
N ALA A 36 -11.77 -12.90 -12.66
CA ALA A 36 -10.76 -13.62 -11.89
C ALA A 36 -9.86 -12.62 -11.17
N CYS A 37 -9.45 -12.94 -9.94
CA CYS A 37 -8.45 -12.16 -9.23
C CYS A 37 -7.11 -12.88 -9.20
N ILE A 38 -6.04 -12.12 -9.40
CA ILE A 38 -4.67 -12.61 -9.25
C ILE A 38 -3.89 -11.75 -8.25
N PRO A 39 -2.98 -12.34 -7.47
CA PRO A 39 -2.06 -11.56 -6.63
C PRO A 39 -1.19 -10.62 -7.47
N LEU A 40 -0.78 -9.48 -6.91
CA LEU A 40 0.06 -8.50 -7.62
C LEU A 40 1.39 -9.10 -8.07
N GLU A 41 1.96 -10.01 -7.27
CA GLU A 41 3.24 -10.67 -7.57
C GLU A 41 3.14 -11.48 -8.86
N LYS A 42 2.01 -12.20 -9.04
CA LYS A 42 1.74 -12.97 -10.25
C LYS A 42 1.46 -12.07 -11.45
N ALA A 43 0.78 -10.94 -11.22
CA ALA A 43 0.54 -9.95 -12.27
C ALA A 43 1.85 -9.26 -12.72
N ALA A 44 2.80 -9.06 -11.80
CA ALA A 44 4.10 -8.44 -12.05
C ALA A 44 5.02 -9.27 -12.96
N GLU A 45 4.75 -10.57 -13.12
CA GLU A 45 5.41 -11.41 -14.13
C GLU A 45 5.09 -10.94 -15.56
N ARG A 46 3.90 -10.35 -15.76
CA ARG A 46 3.40 -9.89 -17.07
C ARG A 46 3.55 -8.38 -17.26
N LEU A 47 3.48 -7.61 -16.18
CA LEU A 47 3.57 -6.14 -16.21
C LEU A 47 4.64 -5.66 -15.21
N PRO A 48 5.85 -5.32 -15.67
CA PRO A 48 6.97 -4.95 -14.81
C PRO A 48 6.70 -3.78 -13.85
N ALA A 49 5.84 -2.83 -14.25
CA ALA A 49 5.46 -1.68 -13.43
C ALA A 49 4.73 -2.05 -12.12
N LEU A 50 4.28 -3.31 -11.97
CA LEU A 50 3.71 -3.85 -10.74
C LEU A 50 4.74 -4.44 -9.77
N ARG A 51 5.99 -4.68 -10.19
CA ARG A 51 7.01 -5.35 -9.34
C ARG A 51 7.30 -4.60 -8.04
N GLU A 52 7.19 -3.29 -8.08
CA GLU A 52 7.45 -2.40 -6.94
C GLU A 52 6.15 -1.77 -6.40
N ALA A 53 4.99 -2.17 -6.92
CA ALA A 53 3.71 -1.63 -6.51
C ALA A 53 3.09 -2.53 -5.43
N ASP A 54 2.91 -1.99 -4.23
CA ASP A 54 2.20 -2.62 -3.13
C ASP A 54 0.67 -2.35 -3.17
N GLY A 55 0.20 -1.59 -4.16
CA GLY A 55 -1.20 -1.20 -4.31
C GLY A 55 -1.47 -0.25 -5.48
N PRO A 56 -2.73 0.20 -5.64
CA PRO A 56 -3.14 1.04 -6.76
C PRO A 56 -2.41 2.39 -6.79
N GLU A 57 -2.17 3.02 -5.64
CA GLU A 57 -1.48 4.30 -5.56
C GLU A 57 0.01 4.18 -5.94
N ALA A 58 0.72 3.18 -5.39
CA ALA A 58 2.12 2.95 -5.75
C ALA A 58 2.26 2.61 -7.25
N PHE A 59 1.34 1.81 -7.79
CA PHE A 59 1.31 1.56 -9.23
C PHE A 59 1.09 2.83 -10.06
N ALA A 60 0.16 3.69 -9.65
CA ALA A 60 -0.09 4.97 -10.31
C ALA A 60 1.12 5.91 -10.24
N GLU A 61 1.84 5.95 -9.11
CA GLU A 61 3.07 6.72 -8.97
C GLU A 61 4.20 6.18 -9.85
N ASN A 62 4.33 4.86 -10.01
CA ASN A 62 5.30 4.27 -10.94
C ASN A 62 5.07 4.77 -12.37
N LEU A 63 3.82 4.70 -12.83
CA LEU A 63 3.44 5.20 -14.14
C LEU A 63 3.67 6.71 -14.29
N ARG A 64 3.34 7.51 -13.28
CA ARG A 64 3.59 8.96 -13.30
C ARG A 64 5.07 9.29 -13.39
N ARG A 65 5.93 8.55 -12.69
CA ARG A 65 7.40 8.70 -12.78
C ARG A 65 7.94 8.39 -14.17
N GLU A 66 7.25 7.55 -14.93
CA GLU A 66 7.54 7.27 -16.34
C GLU A 66 6.95 8.30 -17.31
N GLY A 67 6.35 9.38 -16.80
CA GLY A 67 5.73 10.43 -17.60
C GLY A 67 4.36 10.06 -18.18
N VAL A 68 3.72 9.01 -17.65
CA VAL A 68 2.39 8.55 -18.08
C VAL A 68 1.30 9.32 -17.33
N ALA A 69 0.27 9.75 -18.05
CA ALA A 69 -0.89 10.40 -17.44
C ALA A 69 -1.84 9.35 -16.84
N VAL A 70 -2.05 9.40 -15.52
CA VAL A 70 -2.81 8.37 -14.79
C VAL A 70 -3.99 8.94 -14.04
N THR A 71 -5.15 8.32 -14.21
CA THR A 71 -6.36 8.53 -13.40
C THR A 71 -6.51 7.41 -12.39
N VAL A 72 -6.76 7.76 -11.12
CA VAL A 72 -7.06 6.80 -10.04
C VAL A 72 -8.46 7.09 -9.56
N ARG A 73 -9.32 6.07 -9.57
CA ARG A 73 -10.74 6.21 -9.23
C ARG A 73 -11.17 5.12 -8.25
N PRO A 74 -11.60 5.46 -7.02
CA PRO A 74 -12.22 4.48 -6.14
C PRO A 74 -13.55 4.01 -6.75
N LEU A 75 -13.82 2.71 -6.63
CA LEU A 75 -15.07 2.08 -7.04
C LEU A 75 -15.86 1.70 -5.79
N ASP A 76 -17.14 2.07 -5.77
CA ASP A 76 -18.05 1.63 -4.72
C ASP A 76 -18.52 0.19 -5.01
N THR A 77 -18.22 -0.73 -4.09
CA THR A 77 -18.64 -2.14 -4.19
C THR A 77 -19.61 -2.55 -3.08
N GLY A 78 -19.86 -1.65 -2.11
CA GLY A 78 -20.64 -1.91 -0.91
C GLY A 78 -20.07 -2.96 0.07
N ARG A 79 -18.94 -3.62 -0.25
CA ARG A 79 -18.38 -4.72 0.58
C ARG A 79 -16.91 -4.54 0.94
N ALA A 80 -16.09 -4.15 -0.03
CA ALA A 80 -14.66 -3.96 0.15
C ALA A 80 -14.10 -2.92 -0.82
N ARG A 81 -12.86 -2.50 -0.64
CA ARG A 81 -12.25 -1.48 -1.49
C ARG A 81 -11.94 -2.05 -2.87
N ALA A 82 -12.26 -1.26 -3.89
CA ALA A 82 -11.80 -1.45 -5.25
C ALA A 82 -11.35 -0.10 -5.81
N VAL A 83 -10.29 -0.10 -6.61
CA VAL A 83 -9.70 1.10 -7.19
C VAL A 83 -9.34 0.80 -8.64
N GLU A 84 -9.85 1.62 -9.55
CA GLU A 84 -9.47 1.59 -10.95
C GLU A 84 -8.31 2.56 -11.20
N VAL A 85 -7.25 2.06 -11.82
CA VAL A 85 -6.13 2.86 -12.31
C VAL A 85 -6.13 2.79 -13.84
N THR A 86 -6.23 3.95 -14.49
CA THR A 86 -6.31 4.08 -15.94
C THR A 86 -5.21 4.98 -16.48
N ALA A 87 -4.53 4.53 -17.52
CA ALA A 87 -3.64 5.34 -18.37
C ALA A 87 -4.14 5.25 -19.82
N GLN A 88 -4.95 6.23 -20.22
CA GLN A 88 -5.66 6.20 -21.52
C GLN A 88 -4.70 6.24 -22.71
N ASP A 89 -3.63 7.01 -22.60
CA ASP A 89 -2.54 7.12 -23.58
C ASP A 89 -1.80 5.80 -23.81
N LYS A 90 -1.82 4.90 -22.83
CA LYS A 90 -1.22 3.55 -22.89
C LYS A 90 -2.24 2.44 -23.17
N GLY A 91 -3.54 2.76 -23.30
CA GLY A 91 -4.59 1.76 -23.43
C GLY A 91 -4.69 0.83 -22.21
N LEU A 92 -4.28 1.31 -21.04
CA LEU A 92 -4.22 0.53 -19.81
C LEU A 92 -5.37 0.90 -18.87
N ALA A 93 -6.10 -0.10 -18.38
CA ALA A 93 -7.07 0.02 -17.30
C ALA A 93 -6.98 -1.22 -16.41
N MET A 94 -6.71 -1.01 -15.13
CA MET A 94 -6.54 -2.09 -14.15
C MET A 94 -7.39 -1.81 -12.92
N ILE A 95 -7.99 -2.86 -12.37
CA ILE A 95 -8.83 -2.77 -11.18
C ILE A 95 -8.15 -3.52 -10.06
N PHE A 96 -7.70 -2.77 -9.06
CA PHE A 96 -7.16 -3.27 -7.81
C PHE A 96 -8.33 -3.51 -6.86
N VAL A 97 -8.35 -4.67 -6.21
CA VAL A 97 -9.44 -5.07 -5.32
C VAL A 97 -8.86 -5.70 -4.05
N GLU A 98 -9.56 -5.54 -2.94
CA GLU A 98 -9.24 -6.31 -1.74
C GLU A 98 -9.64 -7.79 -1.90
N PRO A 99 -8.98 -8.73 -1.18
CA PRO A 99 -9.26 -10.15 -1.28
C PRO A 99 -10.73 -10.52 -0.99
N ALA A 100 -11.41 -9.73 -0.16
CA ALA A 100 -12.83 -9.91 0.16
C ALA A 100 -13.77 -9.81 -1.07
N LEU A 101 -13.34 -9.17 -2.16
CA LEU A 101 -14.09 -9.12 -3.42
C LEU A 101 -13.81 -10.29 -4.36
N CYS A 102 -12.74 -11.04 -4.10
CA CYS A 102 -12.23 -12.11 -4.95
C CYS A 102 -12.74 -13.50 -4.57
N ASN A 103 -13.34 -13.65 -3.38
CA ASN A 103 -13.95 -14.89 -2.95
C ASN A 103 -15.33 -15.09 -3.59
N LYS A 104 -15.46 -16.23 -4.28
CA LYS A 104 -16.72 -16.98 -4.33
C LYS A 104 -16.72 -17.99 -3.20
#